data_AF-A0A0E0F4G6-F1
#
_entry.id   AF-A0A0E0F4G6-F1
#
_cell.length_a   1.000
_cell.length_b   1.000
_cell.length_c   1.000
_cell.angle_alpha   90.00
_cell.angle_beta   90.00
_cell.angle_gamma   90.00
#
_symmetry.space_group_name_H-M   'P 1'
#
loop_
_entity.id
_entity.type
_entity.pdbx_description
1 polymer ?
#
loop_
_entity_poly.entity_id
_entity_poly.type
_entity_poly.pdbx_seq_one_letter_code
_entity_poly.pdbx_strand_id
1 'polypeptide(L)'
;MNVSGDFRFATPQGLREFSAWAGWYRAGLAIKRRCARGGDGSDPPPKNPFLGIPKEFPGVKPEFWDGIRSRLAALRPDGPIARRFLADLPTVLVVGDSVFVHGGLLEANAEYGLERINAEVSEWIRGERGANAVAPEFVRGRDAVVWLRRFSDGVNCDCQRLEGVLGMIPGAKRMIMGHTIQTEGINAVCGAQAVRVDVGLSRGCGNGLPEVLEINGGGTNVRVITTDPADAWQYRKQGAEKAAIATAVKEKKGEVKEGLALLVRESHGLKEVQAKAA
;
A
#
# COMPACT_ATOMS: atom_id res chain seq x y z
N MET A 1 -1.00 10.20 -0.67
CA MET A 1 -0.37 10.72 -1.90
C MET A 1 -1.38 11.19 -2.92
N ASN A 2 -2.06 10.30 -3.67
CA ASN A 2 -2.92 10.75 -4.76
C ASN A 2 -4.11 11.60 -4.28
N VAL A 3 -4.72 11.25 -3.14
CA VAL A 3 -5.80 12.06 -2.55
C VAL A 3 -5.33 13.46 -2.20
N SER A 4 -4.10 13.61 -1.71
CA SER A 4 -3.50 14.91 -1.41
C SER A 4 -2.98 15.66 -2.66
N GLY A 5 -3.29 15.20 -3.88
CA GLY A 5 -2.81 15.80 -5.12
C GLY A 5 -1.34 15.59 -5.42
N ASP A 6 -0.66 14.72 -4.66
CA ASP A 6 0.74 14.37 -4.90
C ASP A 6 0.83 13.26 -5.95
N PHE A 7 1.25 13.66 -7.15
CA PHE A 7 1.35 12.81 -8.34
C PHE A 7 2.79 12.55 -8.78
N ARG A 8 3.78 12.67 -7.89
CA ARG A 8 5.20 12.47 -8.21
C ARG A 8 5.51 11.15 -8.93
N PHE A 9 4.71 10.11 -8.69
CA PHE A 9 4.86 8.78 -9.30
C PHE A 9 3.84 8.47 -10.41
N ALA A 10 3.06 9.46 -10.86
CA ALA A 10 2.13 9.27 -11.96
C ALA A 10 2.88 9.15 -13.30
N THR A 11 2.48 8.18 -14.12
CA THR A 11 3.05 7.97 -15.46
C THR A 11 2.20 8.65 -16.53
N PRO A 12 2.77 8.97 -17.72
CA PRO A 12 1.99 9.45 -18.86
C PRO A 12 0.79 8.57 -19.21
N GLN A 13 0.95 7.24 -19.14
CA GLN A 13 -0.11 6.25 -19.35
C GLN A 13 -1.22 6.43 -18.31
N GLY A 14 -0.87 6.52 -17.02
CA GLY A 14 -1.82 6.73 -15.95
C GLY A 14 -2.56 8.06 -16.09
N LEU A 15 -1.93 9.12 -16.59
CA LEU A 15 -2.61 10.38 -16.88
C LEU A 15 -3.64 10.24 -18.02
N ARG A 16 -3.32 9.48 -19.08
CA ARG A 16 -4.26 9.19 -20.17
C ARG A 16 -5.47 8.38 -19.71
N GLU A 17 -5.28 7.43 -18.79
CA GLU A 17 -6.39 6.68 -18.19
C GLU A 17 -7.38 7.61 -17.47
N PHE A 18 -6.88 8.60 -16.73
CA PHE A 18 -7.74 9.59 -16.09
C PHE A 18 -8.42 10.53 -17.10
N SER A 19 -7.76 10.89 -18.21
CA SER A 19 -8.42 11.61 -19.32
C SER A 19 -9.56 10.80 -19.92
N ALA A 20 -9.36 9.50 -20.16
CA ALA A 20 -10.39 8.60 -20.67
C ALA A 20 -11.57 8.48 -19.68
N TRP A 21 -11.27 8.27 -18.39
CA TRP A 21 -12.28 8.30 -17.33
C TRP A 21 -13.08 9.60 -17.33
N ALA A 22 -12.42 10.75 -17.46
CA ALA A 22 -13.09 12.05 -17.48
C ALA A 22 -14.01 12.22 -18.68
N GLY A 23 -13.66 11.67 -19.85
CA GLY A 23 -14.55 11.60 -21.01
C GLY A 23 -15.87 10.90 -20.69
N TRP A 24 -15.79 9.68 -20.18
CA TRP A 24 -16.97 8.90 -19.77
C TRP A 24 -17.77 9.58 -18.65
N TYR A 25 -17.09 10.14 -17.65
CA TYR A 25 -17.75 10.82 -16.55
C TYR A 25 -18.52 12.06 -17.03
N ARG A 26 -17.93 12.88 -17.92
CA ARG A 26 -18.60 14.05 -18.52
C ARG A 26 -19.81 13.64 -19.36
N ALA A 27 -19.72 12.57 -20.13
CA ALA A 27 -20.86 12.01 -20.87
C ALA A 27 -21.99 11.59 -19.92
N GLY A 28 -21.66 10.86 -18.85
CA GLY A 28 -22.63 10.49 -17.81
C GLY A 28 -23.27 11.69 -17.12
N LEU A 29 -22.51 12.75 -16.82
CA LEU A 29 -23.06 14.00 -16.29
C LEU A 29 -24.04 14.67 -17.27
N ALA A 30 -23.73 14.68 -18.57
CA ALA A 30 -24.60 15.25 -19.59
C ALA A 30 -25.94 14.50 -19.68
N ILE A 31 -25.91 13.16 -19.61
CA ILE A 31 -27.12 12.32 -19.57
C ILE A 31 -27.93 12.62 -18.31
N LYS A 32 -27.31 12.58 -17.12
CA LYS A 32 -27.99 12.86 -15.83
C LYS A 32 -28.65 14.24 -15.80
N ARG A 33 -28.00 15.27 -16.37
CA ARG A 33 -28.59 16.62 -16.47
C ARG A 33 -29.83 16.68 -17.35
N ARG A 34 -29.89 15.86 -18.41
CA ARG A 34 -31.09 15.78 -19.28
C ARG A 34 -32.23 15.09 -18.54
N CYS A 35 -31.95 13.99 -17.84
CA CYS A 35 -32.95 13.30 -17.01
C CYS A 35 -33.51 14.22 -15.92
N ALA A 36 -32.66 14.94 -15.19
CA ALA A 36 -33.10 15.86 -14.13
C ALA A 36 -33.98 17.01 -14.66
N ARG A 37 -33.80 17.45 -15.91
CA ARG A 37 -34.65 18.47 -16.55
C ARG A 37 -36.00 17.94 -17.03
N GLY A 38 -36.15 16.62 -17.18
CA GLY A 38 -37.38 15.97 -17.61
C GLY A 38 -38.17 15.32 -16.47
N GLY A 39 -37.66 15.34 -15.23
CA GLY A 39 -38.36 14.88 -14.03
C GLY A 39 -39.21 15.98 -13.38
N ASP A 40 -39.82 15.66 -12.24
CA ASP A 40 -40.62 16.58 -11.41
C ASP A 40 -39.78 17.66 -10.69
N GLY A 41 -38.46 17.64 -10.87
CA GLY A 41 -37.51 18.54 -10.23
C GLY A 41 -37.10 18.15 -8.80
N SER A 42 -37.45 16.93 -8.33
CA SER A 42 -37.09 16.46 -6.99
C SER A 42 -35.59 16.19 -6.81
N ASP A 43 -34.90 15.82 -7.89
CA ASP A 43 -33.49 15.42 -7.85
C ASP A 43 -32.54 16.62 -7.99
N PRO A 44 -31.56 16.78 -7.08
CA PRO A 44 -30.57 17.84 -7.21
C PRO A 44 -29.70 17.64 -8.46
N PRO A 45 -29.24 18.73 -9.09
CA PRO A 45 -28.39 18.64 -10.27
C PRO A 45 -27.07 17.93 -9.94
N PRO A 46 -26.52 17.11 -10.87
CA PRO A 46 -25.33 16.34 -10.58
C PRO A 46 -24.12 17.26 -10.40
N LYS A 47 -23.39 17.06 -9.29
CA LYS A 47 -22.17 17.81 -8.95
C LYS A 47 -21.10 17.65 -10.04
N ASN A 48 -20.50 18.77 -10.45
CA ASN A 48 -19.38 18.78 -11.38
C ASN A 48 -18.04 18.63 -10.63
N PRO A 49 -17.37 17.47 -10.64
CA PRO A 49 -16.15 17.25 -9.88
C PRO A 49 -14.95 18.06 -10.43
N PHE A 50 -15.08 18.63 -11.62
CA PHE A 50 -14.06 19.45 -12.26
C PHE A 50 -14.11 20.92 -11.84
N LEU A 51 -15.11 21.34 -11.07
CA LEU A 51 -15.25 22.73 -10.63
C LEU A 51 -14.11 23.09 -9.65
N GLY A 52 -13.54 24.28 -9.82
CA GLY A 52 -12.44 24.77 -8.98
C GLY A 52 -11.08 24.14 -9.26
N ILE A 53 -10.94 23.29 -10.29
CA ILE A 53 -9.65 22.72 -10.69
C ILE A 53 -9.07 23.52 -11.86
N PRO A 54 -7.81 24.00 -11.75
CA PRO A 54 -7.11 24.70 -12.82
C PRO A 54 -7.16 23.94 -14.14
N LYS A 55 -7.16 24.69 -15.25
CA LYS A 55 -7.04 24.13 -16.61
C LYS A 55 -5.59 24.01 -17.06
N GLU A 56 -4.71 24.77 -16.43
CA GLU A 56 -3.30 24.91 -16.80
C GLU A 56 -2.46 24.67 -15.54
N PHE A 57 -1.30 24.04 -15.73
CA PHE A 57 -0.39 23.69 -14.65
C PHE A 57 1.02 24.20 -15.00
N PRO A 58 1.42 25.39 -14.50
CA PRO A 58 2.74 25.93 -14.75
C PRO A 58 3.85 24.95 -14.35
N GLY A 59 4.88 24.84 -15.19
CA GLY A 59 5.97 23.86 -14.99
C GLY A 59 5.66 22.44 -15.47
N VAL A 60 4.44 22.17 -15.95
CA VAL A 60 4.06 20.91 -16.59
C VAL A 60 3.82 21.14 -18.08
N LYS A 61 4.29 20.21 -18.91
CA LYS A 61 4.04 20.26 -20.36
C LYS A 61 2.53 20.19 -20.68
N PRO A 62 2.02 20.98 -21.65
CA PRO A 62 0.58 21.07 -21.94
C PRO A 62 -0.10 19.73 -22.24
N GLU A 63 0.61 18.78 -22.84
CA GLU A 63 0.06 17.45 -23.15
C GLU A 63 -0.41 16.65 -21.92
N PHE A 64 0.03 17.03 -20.72
CA PHE A 64 -0.34 16.36 -19.47
C PHE A 64 -1.44 17.06 -18.68
N TRP A 65 -1.83 18.29 -19.07
CA TRP A 65 -2.75 19.11 -18.28
C TRP A 65 -4.12 18.46 -18.10
N ASP A 66 -4.74 17.92 -19.15
CA ASP A 66 -6.06 17.28 -19.03
C ASP A 66 -6.00 16.03 -18.13
N GLY A 67 -4.94 15.22 -18.24
CA GLY A 67 -4.77 14.03 -17.42
C GLY A 67 -4.58 14.35 -15.94
N ILE A 68 -3.75 15.36 -15.62
CA ILE A 68 -3.56 15.84 -14.24
C ILE A 68 -4.86 16.39 -13.67
N ARG A 69 -5.54 17.25 -14.46
CA ARG A 69 -6.82 17.84 -14.07
C ARG A 69 -7.88 16.79 -13.79
N SER A 70 -7.94 15.76 -14.64
CA SER A 70 -8.87 14.65 -14.51
C SER A 70 -8.55 13.77 -13.30
N ARG A 71 -7.26 13.51 -13.04
CA ARG A 71 -6.80 12.79 -11.86
C ARG A 71 -7.11 13.54 -10.57
N LEU A 72 -6.88 14.85 -10.53
CA LEU A 72 -7.29 15.69 -9.40
C LEU A 72 -8.81 15.61 -9.18
N ALA A 73 -9.61 15.74 -10.24
CA ALA A 73 -11.07 15.68 -10.13
C ALA A 73 -11.57 14.35 -9.55
N ALA A 74 -10.94 13.25 -9.94
CA ALA A 74 -11.30 11.91 -9.51
C ALA A 74 -10.87 11.60 -8.07
N LEU A 75 -9.64 12.00 -7.70
CA LEU A 75 -8.95 11.48 -6.52
C LEU A 75 -8.85 12.45 -5.35
N ARG A 76 -9.04 13.77 -5.53
CA ARG A 76 -9.02 14.74 -4.42
C ARG A 76 -10.08 14.40 -3.35
N PRO A 77 -10.02 14.96 -2.12
CA PRO A 77 -11.11 14.87 -1.17
C PRO A 77 -12.47 15.16 -1.81
N ASP A 78 -13.46 14.32 -1.52
CA ASP A 78 -14.79 14.33 -2.13
C ASP A 78 -14.82 14.14 -3.66
N GLY A 79 -13.70 13.70 -4.24
CA GLY A 79 -13.61 13.26 -5.63
C GLY A 79 -14.38 11.95 -5.85
N PRO A 80 -15.01 11.73 -7.03
CA PRO A 80 -15.91 10.58 -7.23
C PRO A 80 -15.26 9.22 -7.00
N ILE A 81 -13.98 9.05 -7.35
CA ILE A 81 -13.27 7.78 -7.12
C ILE A 81 -12.84 7.67 -5.66
N ALA A 82 -12.25 8.74 -5.11
CA ALA A 82 -11.77 8.74 -3.74
C ALA A 82 -12.91 8.50 -2.73
N ARG A 83 -14.02 9.23 -2.86
CA ARG A 83 -15.19 9.07 -2.01
C ARG A 83 -15.77 7.65 -2.12
N ARG A 84 -15.91 7.12 -3.34
CA ARG A 84 -16.63 5.85 -3.57
C ARG A 84 -15.83 4.62 -3.18
N PHE A 85 -14.52 4.64 -3.38
CA PHE A 85 -13.68 3.44 -3.31
C PHE A 85 -12.59 3.51 -2.24
N LEU A 86 -12.21 4.70 -1.76
CA LEU A 86 -11.10 4.86 -0.82
C LEU A 86 -11.53 5.31 0.57
N ALA A 87 -12.64 6.04 0.69
CA ALA A 87 -13.07 6.64 1.95
C ALA A 87 -13.33 5.62 3.07
N ASP A 88 -13.87 4.45 2.73
CA ASP A 88 -14.28 3.45 3.71
C ASP A 88 -13.20 2.37 3.94
N LEU A 89 -12.02 2.53 3.34
CA LEU A 89 -10.90 1.61 3.56
C LEU A 89 -10.15 2.01 4.84
N PRO A 90 -9.87 1.05 5.74
CA PRO A 90 -9.08 1.33 6.94
C PRO A 90 -7.65 1.70 6.57
N THR A 91 -7.10 2.68 7.28
CA THR A 91 -5.67 3.05 7.20
C THR A 91 -4.81 2.10 8.03
N VAL A 92 -5.36 1.60 9.15
CA VAL A 92 -4.79 0.57 10.02
C VAL A 92 -5.88 -0.45 10.31
N LEU A 93 -5.57 -1.75 10.20
CA LEU A 93 -6.53 -2.82 10.43
C LEU A 93 -5.96 -3.85 11.40
N VAL A 94 -6.74 -4.27 12.40
CA VAL A 94 -6.37 -5.34 13.33
C VAL A 94 -7.23 -6.57 13.02
N VAL A 95 -6.58 -7.71 12.75
CA VAL A 95 -7.26 -9.00 12.55
C VAL A 95 -6.56 -10.06 13.41
N GLY A 96 -7.30 -10.62 14.37
CA GLY A 96 -6.73 -11.53 15.36
C GLY A 96 -5.60 -10.84 16.14
N ASP A 97 -4.41 -11.45 16.13
CA ASP A 97 -3.21 -10.91 16.79
C ASP A 97 -2.28 -10.13 15.83
N SER A 98 -2.78 -9.72 14.67
CA SER A 98 -1.98 -9.07 13.61
C SER A 98 -2.50 -7.69 13.25
N VAL A 99 -1.60 -6.70 13.24
CA VAL A 99 -1.88 -5.32 12.84
C VAL A 99 -1.35 -5.07 11.45
N PHE A 100 -2.22 -4.70 10.52
CA PHE A 100 -1.90 -4.39 9.13
C PHE A 100 -1.82 -2.88 8.93
N VAL A 101 -0.71 -2.43 8.36
CA VAL A 101 -0.44 -1.01 8.11
C VAL A 101 0.46 -0.86 6.90
N HIS A 102 0.31 0.23 6.12
CA HIS A 102 1.11 0.40 4.91
C HIS A 102 2.60 0.62 5.21
N GLY A 103 2.95 1.54 6.12
CA GLY A 103 4.34 1.83 6.51
C GLY A 103 4.71 1.26 7.88
N GLY A 104 4.03 1.69 8.94
CA GLY A 104 4.26 1.23 10.31
C GLY A 104 3.55 2.11 11.35
N LEU A 105 3.62 1.76 12.63
CA LEU A 105 3.01 2.53 13.73
C LEU A 105 4.05 2.91 14.78
N LEU A 106 3.98 4.14 15.27
CA LEU A 106 4.70 4.58 16.47
C LEU A 106 3.75 4.61 17.67
N GLU A 107 4.31 4.73 18.87
CA GLU A 107 3.60 4.75 20.15
C GLU A 107 2.53 5.85 20.17
N ALA A 108 2.87 7.03 19.65
CA ALA A 108 1.94 8.14 19.51
C ALA A 108 0.71 7.80 18.64
N ASN A 109 0.83 6.89 17.67
CA ASN A 109 -0.31 6.45 16.87
C ASN A 109 -1.23 5.51 17.67
N ALA A 110 -0.65 4.61 18.46
CA ALA A 110 -1.41 3.71 19.33
C ALA A 110 -2.11 4.49 20.46
N GLU A 111 -1.41 5.44 21.09
CA GLU A 111 -1.96 6.33 22.12
C GLU A 111 -3.09 7.21 21.58
N TYR A 112 -2.97 7.70 20.35
CA TYR A 112 -4.02 8.52 19.72
C TYR A 112 -5.31 7.74 19.41
N GLY A 113 -5.19 6.43 19.19
CA GLY A 113 -6.30 5.53 18.86
C GLY A 113 -6.40 5.22 17.36
N LEU A 114 -6.35 3.94 17.01
CA LEU A 114 -6.32 3.45 15.62
C LEU A 114 -7.65 3.70 14.90
N GLU A 115 -8.76 3.53 15.60
CA GLU A 115 -10.12 3.77 15.11
C GLU A 115 -10.32 5.25 14.80
N ARG A 116 -9.75 6.11 15.65
CA ARG A 116 -9.78 7.56 15.45
C ARG A 116 -8.97 7.98 14.24
N ILE A 117 -7.76 7.41 14.05
CA ILE A 117 -6.96 7.59 12.83
C ILE A 117 -7.80 7.23 11.60
N ASN A 118 -8.42 6.05 11.60
CA ASN A 118 -9.24 5.57 10.49
C ASN A 118 -10.42 6.51 10.19
N ALA A 119 -11.15 6.94 11.22
CA ALA A 119 -12.27 7.86 11.09
C ALA A 119 -11.84 9.19 10.47
N GLU A 120 -10.77 9.80 10.99
CA GLU A 120 -10.30 11.11 10.51
C GLU A 120 -9.71 11.06 9.09
N VAL A 121 -9.03 9.96 8.71
CA VAL A 121 -8.66 9.74 7.29
C VAL A 121 -9.90 9.64 6.43
N SER A 122 -10.89 8.88 6.87
CA SER A 122 -12.14 8.65 6.13
C SER A 122 -12.90 9.96 5.90
N GLU A 123 -13.14 10.73 6.96
CA GLU A 123 -13.75 12.06 6.92
C GLU A 123 -13.00 13.02 5.99
N TRP A 124 -11.66 13.00 6.04
CA TRP A 124 -10.84 13.78 5.13
C TRP A 124 -11.04 13.36 3.68
N ILE A 125 -11.02 12.07 3.35
CA ILE A 125 -11.26 11.57 1.98
C ILE A 125 -12.68 11.92 1.50
N ARG A 126 -13.68 11.89 2.40
CA ARG A 126 -15.06 12.31 2.10
C ARG A 126 -15.22 13.83 1.97
N GLY A 127 -14.19 14.62 2.29
CA GLY A 127 -14.24 16.08 2.26
C GLY A 127 -15.09 16.71 3.36
N GLU A 128 -15.35 15.96 4.45
CA GLU A 128 -16.19 16.40 5.57
C GLU A 128 -15.47 17.42 6.47
N ARG A 129 -14.15 17.53 6.34
CA ARG A 129 -13.31 18.52 7.05
C ARG A 129 -13.27 19.90 6.37
N GLY A 130 -14.08 20.11 5.33
CA GLY A 130 -14.18 21.37 4.60
C GLY A 130 -13.31 21.45 3.34
N ALA A 131 -13.55 22.51 2.55
CA ALA A 131 -12.80 22.75 1.32
C ALA A 131 -11.33 23.06 1.65
N ASN A 132 -10.41 22.43 0.91
CA ASN A 132 -8.96 22.57 1.07
C ASN A 132 -8.39 22.04 2.41
N ALA A 133 -9.13 21.17 3.10
CA ALA A 133 -8.62 20.51 4.30
C ALA A 133 -7.29 19.79 4.01
N VAL A 134 -6.28 20.08 4.83
CA VAL A 134 -4.97 19.44 4.77
C VAL A 134 -5.10 17.98 5.21
N ALA A 135 -4.31 17.11 4.58
CA ALA A 135 -4.25 15.71 4.98
C ALA A 135 -3.86 15.58 6.47
N PRO A 136 -4.49 14.66 7.22
CA PRO A 136 -4.13 14.41 8.62
C PRO A 136 -2.64 14.10 8.79
N GLU A 137 -2.06 14.46 9.94
CA GLU A 137 -0.62 14.34 10.18
C GLU A 137 -0.10 12.91 10.03
N PHE A 138 -0.85 11.94 10.54
CA PHE A 138 -0.51 10.53 10.47
C PHE A 138 -0.54 9.94 9.05
N VAL A 139 -0.88 10.71 8.00
CA VAL A 139 -0.71 10.30 6.59
C VAL A 139 0.26 11.18 5.78
N ARG A 140 0.93 12.15 6.43
CA ARG A 140 1.92 13.04 5.80
C ARG A 140 3.25 13.06 6.56
N GLY A 141 4.35 13.04 5.83
CA GLY A 141 5.69 13.07 6.43
C GLY A 141 6.30 11.69 6.59
N ARG A 142 7.58 11.65 6.98
CA ARG A 142 8.40 10.43 6.98
C ARG A 142 7.95 9.41 8.03
N ASP A 143 7.48 9.89 9.18
CA ASP A 143 7.07 9.04 10.31
C ASP A 143 5.56 8.77 10.35
N ALA A 144 4.83 9.16 9.30
CA ALA A 144 3.41 8.89 9.17
C ALA A 144 3.13 7.40 8.96
N VAL A 145 1.91 6.98 9.32
CA VAL A 145 1.44 5.58 9.29
C VAL A 145 1.64 4.91 7.92
N VAL A 146 1.48 5.69 6.85
CA VAL A 146 1.62 5.22 5.45
C VAL A 146 3.01 5.44 4.86
N TRP A 147 3.99 5.91 5.63
CA TRP A 147 5.32 6.30 5.15
C TRP A 147 6.47 5.80 6.01
N LEU A 148 6.19 5.45 7.27
CA LEU A 148 7.19 5.00 8.22
C LEU A 148 7.94 3.79 7.66
N ARG A 149 9.27 3.83 7.77
CA ARG A 149 10.16 2.75 7.31
C ARG A 149 10.92 2.07 8.44
N ARG A 150 10.85 2.61 9.66
CA ARG A 150 11.67 2.25 10.82
C ARG A 150 11.71 0.75 11.14
N PHE A 151 10.60 0.03 10.95
CA PHE A 151 10.52 -1.41 11.24
C PHE A 151 10.61 -2.30 9.99
N SER A 152 10.76 -1.69 8.81
CA SER A 152 10.74 -2.35 7.51
C SER A 152 12.05 -2.24 6.74
N ASP A 153 12.88 -1.25 7.08
CA ASP A 153 14.12 -0.93 6.38
C ASP A 153 15.35 -1.53 7.09
N GLY A 154 16.25 -2.10 6.28
CA GLY A 154 17.50 -2.70 6.75
C GLY A 154 17.35 -3.95 7.62
N VAL A 155 18.48 -4.37 8.18
CA VAL A 155 18.59 -5.54 9.08
C VAL A 155 18.45 -5.18 10.55
N ASN A 156 18.70 -3.91 10.90
CA ASN A 156 18.66 -3.42 12.28
C ASN A 156 17.29 -2.80 12.57
N CYS A 157 16.28 -3.65 12.70
CA CYS A 157 14.96 -3.24 13.16
C CYS A 157 15.03 -2.86 14.65
N ASP A 158 14.37 -1.77 15.03
CA ASP A 158 14.24 -1.33 16.43
C ASP A 158 13.18 -2.19 17.15
N CYS A 159 13.57 -3.42 17.49
CA CYS A 159 12.67 -4.44 18.04
C CYS A 159 12.08 -4.05 19.40
N GLN A 160 12.86 -3.40 20.26
CA GLN A 160 12.39 -2.96 21.58
C GLN A 160 11.27 -1.92 21.43
N ARG A 161 11.43 -0.98 20.49
CA ARG A 161 10.39 0.00 20.21
C ARG A 161 9.15 -0.64 19.59
N LEU A 162 9.34 -1.57 18.65
CA LEU A 162 8.24 -2.33 18.04
C LEU A 162 7.43 -3.10 19.08
N GLU A 163 8.10 -3.78 20.00
CA GLU A 163 7.47 -4.49 21.13
C GLU A 163 6.64 -3.53 21.98
N GLY A 164 7.18 -2.35 22.31
CA GLY A 164 6.45 -1.30 23.03
C GLY A 164 5.17 -0.87 22.32
N VAL A 165 5.23 -0.61 21.00
CA VAL A 165 4.05 -0.23 20.20
C VAL A 165 3.01 -1.37 20.18
N LEU A 166 3.44 -2.61 19.95
CA LEU A 166 2.53 -3.77 19.94
C LEU A 166 1.88 -4.00 21.31
N GLY A 167 2.62 -3.78 22.41
CA GLY A 167 2.10 -3.88 23.77
C GLY A 167 0.99 -2.88 24.09
N MET A 168 0.88 -1.77 23.34
CA MET A 168 -0.21 -0.79 23.46
C MET A 168 -1.48 -1.21 22.71
N ILE A 169 -1.42 -2.23 21.85
CA ILE A 169 -2.54 -2.70 21.03
C ILE A 169 -3.03 -4.04 21.61
N PRO A 170 -4.22 -4.11 22.22
CA PRO A 170 -4.69 -5.32 22.88
C PRO A 170 -4.67 -6.55 21.98
N GLY A 171 -3.94 -7.59 22.41
CA GLY A 171 -3.84 -8.87 21.70
C GLY A 171 -2.91 -8.89 20.48
N ALA A 172 -2.32 -7.75 20.09
CA ALA A 172 -1.40 -7.70 18.96
C ALA A 172 -0.06 -8.39 19.28
N LYS A 173 0.39 -9.24 18.37
CA LYS A 173 1.70 -9.91 18.42
C LYS A 173 2.62 -9.51 17.28
N ARG A 174 2.07 -9.02 16.16
CA ARG A 174 2.86 -8.64 14.99
C ARG A 174 2.28 -7.48 14.21
N MET A 175 3.17 -6.72 13.60
CA MET A 175 2.90 -5.65 12.64
C MET A 175 3.28 -6.14 11.25
N ILE A 176 2.32 -6.10 10.33
CA ILE A 176 2.48 -6.51 8.94
C ILE A 176 2.54 -5.23 8.10
N MET A 177 3.66 -5.03 7.41
CA MET A 177 4.02 -3.78 6.75
C MET A 177 4.38 -3.97 5.29
N GLY A 178 3.94 -3.03 4.46
CA GLY A 178 4.39 -2.89 3.08
C GLY A 178 5.42 -1.78 2.93
N HIS A 179 5.26 -0.96 1.88
CA HIS A 179 5.94 0.32 1.62
C HIS A 179 7.45 0.27 1.33
N THR A 180 8.19 -0.58 2.05
CA THR A 180 9.61 -0.83 1.86
C THR A 180 9.79 -2.16 1.17
N ILE A 181 10.20 -2.09 -0.10
CA ILE A 181 10.44 -3.24 -0.95
C ILE A 181 11.52 -4.13 -0.33
N GLN A 182 11.19 -5.40 -0.14
CA GLN A 182 12.06 -6.47 0.30
C GLN A 182 12.58 -7.21 -0.92
N THR A 183 13.89 -7.16 -1.18
CA THR A 183 14.49 -7.76 -2.39
C THR A 183 14.55 -9.29 -2.33
N GLU A 184 14.51 -9.86 -1.14
CA GLU A 184 14.62 -11.30 -0.91
C GLU A 184 13.25 -11.99 -0.73
N GLY A 185 12.15 -11.27 -0.94
CA GLY A 185 10.79 -11.74 -0.69
C GLY A 185 10.24 -11.34 0.69
N ILE A 186 9.04 -11.82 0.98
CA ILE A 186 8.37 -11.66 2.27
C ILE A 186 9.25 -12.28 3.35
N ASN A 187 9.48 -11.53 4.42
CA ASN A 187 10.32 -11.99 5.51
C ASN A 187 9.88 -11.38 6.84
N ALA A 188 10.49 -11.79 7.94
CA ALA A 188 10.21 -11.25 9.25
C ALA A 188 11.47 -11.05 10.10
N VAL A 189 11.40 -10.09 11.03
CA VAL A 189 12.43 -9.75 12.02
C VAL A 189 11.80 -9.60 13.41
N CYS A 190 12.64 -9.42 14.43
CA CYS A 190 12.20 -9.26 15.82
C CYS A 190 11.34 -10.43 16.31
N GLY A 191 11.79 -11.67 16.09
CA GLY A 191 11.01 -12.85 16.49
C GLY A 191 9.63 -12.94 15.82
N ALA A 192 9.53 -12.50 14.56
CA ALA A 192 8.29 -12.43 13.78
C ALA A 192 7.26 -11.38 14.24
N GLN A 193 7.67 -10.41 15.07
CA GLN A 193 6.85 -9.24 15.41
C GLN A 193 6.76 -8.23 14.25
N ALA A 194 7.80 -8.12 13.40
CA ALA A 194 7.76 -7.29 12.20
C ALA A 194 7.77 -8.18 10.96
N VAL A 195 6.64 -8.22 10.26
CA VAL A 195 6.46 -8.99 9.01
C VAL A 195 6.41 -8.03 7.84
N ARG A 196 7.32 -8.20 6.88
CA ARG A 196 7.56 -7.26 5.77
C ARG A 196 7.11 -7.92 4.48
N VAL A 197 6.02 -7.42 3.89
CA VAL A 197 5.29 -8.11 2.80
C VAL A 197 5.39 -7.45 1.43
N ASP A 198 6.03 -6.28 1.32
CA ASP A 198 6.19 -5.61 0.03
C ASP A 198 7.34 -6.22 -0.75
N VAL A 199 7.03 -7.06 -1.74
CA VAL A 199 8.00 -7.67 -2.66
C VAL A 199 8.29 -6.81 -3.90
N GLY A 200 7.75 -5.58 -3.98
CA GLY A 200 7.90 -4.73 -5.16
C GLY A 200 7.20 -5.30 -6.39
N LEU A 201 6.02 -5.90 -6.19
CA LEU A 201 5.25 -6.66 -7.19
C LEU A 201 5.04 -5.90 -8.52
N SER A 202 4.82 -4.58 -8.47
CA SER A 202 4.58 -3.81 -9.68
C SER A 202 5.83 -3.70 -10.57
N ARG A 203 5.64 -3.77 -11.89
CA ARG A 203 6.71 -3.53 -12.88
C ARG A 203 7.39 -2.17 -12.71
N GLY A 204 6.67 -1.15 -12.23
CA GLY A 204 7.19 0.19 -12.00
C GLY A 204 8.03 0.33 -10.73
N CYS A 205 8.01 -0.67 -9.85
CA CYS A 205 8.74 -0.67 -8.58
C CYS A 205 9.92 -1.65 -8.63
N GLY A 206 9.63 -2.95 -8.51
CA GLY A 206 10.63 -4.01 -8.46
C GLY A 206 10.47 -5.07 -9.55
N ASN A 207 9.27 -5.20 -10.14
CA ASN A 207 8.86 -6.37 -10.91
C ASN A 207 9.13 -7.68 -10.14
N GLY A 208 8.88 -7.65 -8.82
CA GLY A 208 9.18 -8.75 -7.92
C GLY A 208 8.31 -9.97 -8.13
N LEU A 209 8.82 -11.13 -7.70
CA LEU A 209 8.07 -12.38 -7.72
C LEU A 209 6.82 -12.27 -6.81
N PRO A 210 5.62 -12.65 -7.27
CA PRO A 210 4.45 -12.66 -6.41
C PRO A 210 4.61 -13.64 -5.24
N GLU A 211 4.36 -13.15 -4.03
CA GLU A 211 4.35 -13.95 -2.80
C GLU A 211 3.12 -13.58 -1.96
N VAL A 212 2.65 -14.54 -1.17
CA VAL A 212 1.45 -14.40 -0.32
C VAL A 212 1.82 -14.77 1.11
N LEU A 213 1.46 -13.91 2.05
CA LEU A 213 1.49 -14.24 3.48
C LEU A 213 0.18 -14.94 3.86
N GLU A 214 0.27 -16.20 4.26
CA GLU A 214 -0.86 -16.96 4.80
C GLU A 214 -0.82 -16.93 6.33
N ILE A 215 -1.95 -16.57 6.95
CA ILE A 215 -2.13 -16.58 8.41
C ILE A 215 -3.37 -17.41 8.74
N ASN A 216 -3.17 -18.54 9.39
CA ASN A 216 -4.19 -19.52 9.74
C ASN A 216 -4.17 -19.86 11.24
N GLY A 217 -5.15 -20.65 11.69
CA GLY A 217 -5.20 -21.12 13.09
C GLY A 217 -5.36 -20.01 14.12
N GLY A 218 -5.99 -18.89 13.75
CA GLY A 218 -6.12 -17.73 14.64
C GLY A 218 -4.81 -16.98 14.88
N GLY A 219 -3.83 -17.08 13.96
CA GLY A 219 -2.55 -16.35 14.04
C GLY A 219 -1.36 -17.20 14.48
N THR A 220 -1.55 -18.50 14.73
CA THR A 220 -0.48 -19.42 15.13
C THR A 220 0.30 -19.97 13.94
N ASN A 221 -0.36 -20.13 12.79
CA ASN A 221 0.23 -20.73 11.59
C ASN A 221 0.48 -19.63 10.57
N VAL A 222 1.74 -19.21 10.44
CA VAL A 222 2.15 -18.17 9.49
C VAL A 222 3.13 -18.78 8.50
N ARG A 223 2.88 -18.63 7.20
CA ARG A 223 3.82 -19.06 6.16
C ARG A 223 3.77 -18.17 4.92
N VAL A 224 4.81 -18.27 4.11
CA VAL A 224 4.90 -17.58 2.81
C VAL A 224 4.63 -18.60 1.71
N ILE A 225 3.66 -18.30 0.85
CA ILE A 225 3.37 -19.05 -0.37
C ILE A 225 4.01 -18.27 -1.52
N THR A 226 4.87 -18.94 -2.29
CA THR A 226 5.58 -18.36 -3.44
C THR A 226 5.54 -19.32 -4.61
N THR A 227 5.71 -18.79 -5.83
CA THR A 227 5.93 -19.60 -7.02
C THR A 227 7.16 -20.51 -6.86
N ASP A 228 7.06 -21.73 -7.37
CA ASP A 228 8.18 -22.67 -7.39
C ASP A 228 9.39 -22.05 -8.10
N PRO A 229 10.62 -22.19 -7.55
CA PRO A 229 11.83 -21.75 -8.21
C PRO A 229 12.01 -22.22 -9.67
N ALA A 230 11.46 -23.37 -10.07
CA ALA A 230 11.50 -23.82 -11.47
C ALA A 230 10.65 -22.94 -12.40
N ASP A 231 9.52 -22.43 -11.90
CA ASP A 231 8.54 -21.66 -12.67
C ASP A 231 8.78 -20.14 -12.60
N ALA A 232 9.61 -19.69 -11.66
CA ALA A 232 9.94 -18.28 -11.46
C ALA A 232 10.85 -17.64 -12.53
N TRP A 233 11.21 -18.36 -13.62
CA TRP A 233 12.19 -17.91 -14.61
C TRP A 233 11.82 -16.58 -15.31
N GLN A 234 10.53 -16.31 -15.50
CA GLN A 234 10.03 -15.08 -16.13
C GLN A 234 10.36 -13.82 -15.32
N TYR A 235 10.49 -13.97 -14.00
CA TYR A 235 10.86 -12.88 -13.08
C TYR A 235 12.38 -12.76 -12.92
N ARG A 236 13.15 -13.83 -13.19
CA ARG A 236 14.63 -13.85 -13.12
C ARG A 236 15.31 -13.11 -14.26
N LYS A 237 14.74 -13.09 -15.47
CA LYS A 237 15.39 -12.52 -16.67
C LYS A 237 15.69 -11.02 -16.56
N GLN A 238 15.03 -10.30 -15.65
CA GLN A 238 15.28 -8.88 -15.35
C GLN A 238 16.08 -8.67 -14.05
N GLY A 239 16.15 -9.69 -13.18
CA GLY A 239 16.97 -9.68 -11.97
C GLY A 239 18.46 -9.84 -12.26
N ALA A 240 18.85 -10.54 -13.33
CA ALA A 240 20.25 -10.71 -13.72
C ALA A 240 20.94 -9.37 -14.09
N GLU A 241 20.21 -8.44 -14.71
CA GLU A 241 20.71 -7.09 -15.03
C GLU A 241 20.93 -6.23 -13.77
N LYS A 242 20.06 -6.36 -12.75
CA LYS A 242 20.22 -5.64 -11.47
C LYS A 242 21.20 -6.33 -10.51
N ALA A 243 21.27 -7.65 -10.53
CA ALA A 243 22.22 -8.44 -9.73
C ALA A 243 23.66 -8.20 -10.20
N ALA A 244 23.90 -8.06 -11.51
CA ALA A 244 25.23 -7.67 -12.02
C ALA A 244 25.71 -6.31 -11.49
N ILE A 245 24.78 -5.36 -11.27
CA ILE A 245 25.08 -4.04 -10.69
C ILE A 245 25.27 -4.12 -9.16
N ALA A 246 24.52 -4.98 -8.47
CA ALA A 246 24.59 -5.14 -7.01
C ALA A 246 25.78 -6.01 -6.53
N THR A 247 26.21 -7.00 -7.32
CA THR A 247 27.36 -7.86 -7.00
C THR A 247 28.66 -7.07 -6.98
N ALA A 248 28.79 -6.01 -7.79
CA ALA A 248 29.91 -5.06 -7.72
C ALA A 248 30.00 -4.30 -6.37
N VAL A 249 28.95 -4.34 -5.54
CA VAL A 249 28.87 -3.60 -4.27
C VAL A 249 28.97 -4.55 -3.04
N LYS A 250 28.77 -5.86 -3.21
CA LYS A 250 28.53 -6.81 -2.09
C LYS A 250 29.71 -7.70 -1.69
N GLU A 251 30.94 -7.46 -2.14
CA GLU A 251 32.14 -8.21 -1.70
C GLU A 251 32.54 -7.98 -0.22
N LYS A 252 31.69 -7.35 0.62
CA LYS A 252 31.95 -7.20 2.05
C LYS A 252 30.73 -7.61 2.90
N LYS A 253 30.83 -8.83 3.43
CA LYS A 253 30.37 -9.34 4.76
C LYS A 253 29.49 -10.60 4.67
N GLY A 254 30.09 -11.72 5.07
CA GLY A 254 29.82 -12.37 6.36
C GLY A 254 28.52 -13.17 6.50
N GLU A 255 28.68 -14.48 6.67
CA GLU A 255 27.68 -15.56 6.78
C GLU A 255 26.61 -15.36 7.89
N VAL A 256 25.37 -15.77 7.57
CA VAL A 256 24.20 -15.75 8.46
C VAL A 256 24.02 -17.14 9.09
N LYS A 257 23.92 -17.20 10.43
CA LYS A 257 23.64 -18.42 11.21
C LYS A 257 22.14 -18.70 11.33
N GLU A 258 21.83 -19.99 11.48
CA GLU A 258 20.51 -20.61 11.54
C GLU A 258 19.59 -20.04 12.63
N GLY A 259 18.34 -19.75 12.25
CA GLY A 259 17.29 -19.29 13.13
C GLY A 259 15.99 -18.99 12.36
N LEU A 260 15.50 -19.95 11.58
CA LEU A 260 14.25 -19.81 10.83
C LEU A 260 13.56 -21.17 10.64
N ALA A 261 12.72 -21.55 11.62
CA ALA A 261 11.75 -22.64 11.44
C ALA A 261 10.30 -22.13 11.31
N LEU A 262 10.06 -20.80 11.40
CA LEU A 262 8.69 -20.25 11.40
C LEU A 262 8.24 -19.64 10.06
N LEU A 263 9.10 -19.58 9.05
CA LEU A 263 8.77 -19.16 7.69
C LEU A 263 9.51 -20.08 6.71
N VAL A 264 9.21 -21.38 6.77
CA VAL A 264 9.84 -22.35 5.87
C VAL A 264 9.20 -22.21 4.48
N ARG A 265 10.05 -22.05 3.47
CA ARG A 265 9.70 -22.30 2.06
C ARG A 265 9.40 -23.78 1.90
N GLU A 266 8.14 -24.14 1.73
CA GLU A 266 7.81 -25.50 1.26
C GLU A 266 7.87 -25.53 -0.27
N SER A 267 9.00 -25.95 -0.82
CA SER A 267 9.06 -26.50 -2.18
C SER A 267 8.72 -27.99 -2.09
N HIS A 268 7.55 -28.39 -2.56
CA HIS A 268 7.14 -29.79 -2.55
C HIS A 268 7.99 -30.62 -3.52
N GLY A 269 8.77 -31.55 -2.95
CA GLY A 269 9.30 -32.72 -3.64
C GLY A 269 9.21 -33.91 -2.68
N LEU A 270 8.40 -34.91 -3.02
CA LEU A 270 8.22 -36.13 -2.26
C LEU A 270 9.57 -36.81 -1.97
N LYS A 271 9.88 -37.03 -0.69
CA LYS A 271 10.75 -38.13 -0.25
C LYS A 271 10.09 -38.85 0.91
N GLU A 272 9.68 -40.09 0.67
CA GLU A 272 9.63 -41.09 1.73
C GLU A 272 11.02 -41.18 2.35
N VAL A 273 11.12 -40.92 3.65
CA VAL A 273 12.24 -41.41 4.44
C VAL A 273 11.64 -42.17 5.61
N GLN A 274 11.74 -43.49 5.53
CA GLN A 274 11.54 -44.38 6.64
C GLN A 274 12.47 -43.98 7.79
N ALA A 275 11.92 -43.85 8.99
CA ALA A 275 12.70 -43.98 10.21
C ALA A 275 12.17 -45.22 10.96
N LYS A 276 12.95 -46.31 10.87
CA LYS A 276 12.93 -47.38 11.85
C LYS A 276 13.48 -46.85 13.18
N ALA A 277 12.94 -47.41 14.25
CA ALA A 277 13.12 -47.07 15.64
C ALA A 277 14.53 -47.25 16.22
N ALA A 278 14.79 -46.51 17.30
CA ALA A 278 15.19 -47.03 18.61
C ALA A 278 14.56 -46.14 19.69
#